data_AF-A0A8T3S8S2-F1
#
_entry.id   AF-A0A8T3S8S2-F1
#
_cell.length_a   1.000
_cell.length_b   1.000
_cell.length_c   1.000
_cell.angle_alpha   90.00
_cell.angle_beta   90.00
_cell.angle_gamma   90.00
#
_symmetry.space_group_name_H-M   'P 1'
#
loop_
_entity.id
_entity.type
_entity.pdbx_description
1 polymer ?
#
loop_
_entity_poly.entity_id
_entity_poly.type
_entity_poly.pdbx_seq_one_letter_code
_entity_poly.pdbx_strand_id
1 'polypeptide(L)'
;MPQRQLARKAGVDHSTISRLVQHGRTPSLATATKLARALGHQGDVSQYVASVATTTANPTARVEYALCADALLGATEVRQVMQYYLALRADRLPGSEPASGPCHQAAN
;
A
#
# COMPACT_ATOMS: atom_id res chain seq x y z
N MET A 1 17.62 5.45 18.01
CA MET A 1 18.89 4.98 17.43
C MET A 1 19.43 6.05 16.48
N PRO A 2 20.66 6.55 16.64
CA PRO A 2 21.24 7.59 15.78
C PRO A 2 21.49 7.10 14.34
N GLN A 3 21.34 7.98 13.35
CA GLN A 3 21.40 7.65 11.92
C GLN A 3 22.72 7.00 11.47
N ARG A 4 23.85 7.42 12.04
CA ARG A 4 25.17 6.80 11.79
C ARG A 4 25.25 5.38 12.34
N GLN A 5 24.57 5.10 13.45
CA GLN A 5 24.47 3.75 14.01
C GLN A 5 23.53 2.88 13.18
N LEU A 6 22.44 3.45 12.64
CA LEU A 6 21.60 2.77 11.64
C LEU A 6 22.38 2.40 10.38
N ALA A 7 23.14 3.35 9.84
CA ALA A 7 23.99 3.17 8.67
C ALA A 7 24.95 1.99 8.85
N ARG A 8 25.68 1.99 9.97
CA ARG A 8 26.60 0.93 10.35
C ARG A 8 25.90 -0.43 10.50
N LYS A 9 24.77 -0.47 11.19
CA LYS A 9 23.99 -1.70 11.41
C LYS A 9 23.40 -2.27 10.11
N ALA A 10 23.00 -1.40 9.20
CA ALA A 10 22.42 -1.79 7.91
C ALA A 10 23.46 -2.06 6.81
N GLY A 11 24.75 -1.77 7.04
CA GLY A 11 25.79 -1.90 6.03
C GLY A 11 25.57 -0.99 4.82
N VAL A 12 25.06 0.23 5.05
CA VAL A 12 24.85 1.28 4.04
C VAL A 12 25.47 2.59 4.51
N ASP A 13 25.90 3.43 3.57
CA ASP A 13 26.54 4.69 3.90
C ASP A 13 25.59 5.68 4.58
N HIS A 14 26.12 6.49 5.49
CA HIS A 14 25.33 7.51 6.20
C HIS A 14 24.73 8.55 5.25
N SER A 15 25.44 8.93 4.18
CA SER A 15 24.95 9.86 3.16
C SER A 15 23.74 9.29 2.41
N THR A 16 23.66 7.95 2.24
CA THR A 16 22.49 7.28 1.68
C THR A 16 21.27 7.54 2.54
N ILE A 17 21.36 7.30 3.86
CA ILE A 17 20.21 7.56 4.76
C ILE A 17 19.88 9.06 4.79
N SER A 18 20.88 9.94 4.75
CA SER A 18 20.67 11.40 4.78
C SER A 18 19.84 11.86 3.60
N ARG A 19 20.14 11.31 2.41
CA ARG A 19 19.40 11.60 1.18
C ARG A 19 17.95 11.09 1.24
N LEU A 20 17.72 9.94 1.86
CA LEU A 20 16.36 9.41 2.02
C LEU A 20 15.52 10.30 2.94
N VAL A 21 16.08 10.74 4.07
CA VAL A 21 15.37 11.53 5.08
C VAL A 21 15.16 12.98 4.63
N GLN A 22 16.16 13.62 4.04
CA GLN A 22 16.12 15.05 3.72
C GLN A 22 15.59 15.37 2.33
N HIS A 23 15.75 14.45 1.37
CA HIS A 23 15.38 14.69 -0.02
C HIS A 23 14.25 13.78 -0.52
N GLY A 24 13.62 12.99 0.36
CA GLY A 24 12.48 12.15 0.02
C GLY A 24 12.75 11.16 -1.12
N ARG A 25 14.01 10.78 -1.32
CA ARG A 25 14.42 9.94 -2.45
C ARG A 25 13.94 8.51 -2.24
N THR A 26 13.46 7.85 -3.29
CA THR A 26 13.11 6.44 -3.25
C THR A 26 14.39 5.58 -3.23
N PRO A 27 14.64 4.78 -2.18
CA PRO A 27 15.79 3.87 -2.14
C PRO A 27 15.60 2.70 -3.11
N SER A 28 16.70 2.06 -3.51
CA SER A 28 16.61 0.76 -4.17
C SER A 28 16.05 -0.30 -3.22
N LEU A 29 15.41 -1.33 -3.77
CA LEU A 29 14.86 -2.47 -3.02
C LEU A 29 15.90 -3.07 -2.05
N ALA A 30 17.11 -3.35 -2.56
CA ALA A 30 18.19 -3.91 -1.74
C ALA A 30 18.57 -3.00 -0.56
N THR A 31 18.51 -1.68 -0.73
CA THR A 31 18.79 -0.70 0.32
C THR A 31 17.66 -0.65 1.35
N ALA A 32 16.41 -0.64 0.89
CA ALA A 32 15.23 -0.69 1.75
C ALA A 32 15.25 -1.94 2.64
N THR A 33 15.60 -3.10 2.07
CA THR A 33 15.68 -4.36 2.81
C THR A 33 16.75 -4.37 3.88
N LYS A 34 17.94 -3.81 3.58
CA LYS A 34 19.02 -3.66 4.57
C LYS A 34 18.61 -2.76 5.74
N LEU A 35 17.94 -1.65 5.44
CA LEU A 35 17.47 -0.71 6.46
C LEU A 35 16.37 -1.32 7.34
N ALA A 36 15.41 -2.02 6.75
CA ALA A 36 14.32 -2.67 7.49
C ALA A 36 14.84 -3.73 8.48
N ARG A 37 15.78 -4.58 8.06
CA ARG A 37 16.45 -5.54 8.96
C ARG A 37 17.18 -4.85 10.11
N ALA A 38 17.89 -3.75 9.83
CA ALA A 38 18.63 -3.01 10.85
C ALA A 38 17.72 -2.30 11.87
N LEU A 39 16.55 -1.84 11.45
CA LEU A 39 15.53 -1.24 12.33
C LEU A 39 14.82 -2.25 13.22
N GLY A 40 15.06 -3.55 13.02
CA GLY A 40 14.44 -4.60 13.81
C GLY A 40 12.97 -4.84 13.46
N HIS A 41 12.50 -4.35 12.31
CA HIS A 41 11.23 -4.81 11.76
C HIS A 41 11.36 -6.32 11.48
N GLN A 42 10.75 -7.14 12.34
CA GLN A 42 10.64 -8.59 12.18
C GLN A 42 9.52 -8.97 11.19
N GLY A 43 8.79 -7.98 10.66
CA GLY A 43 7.88 -8.20 9.55
C GLY A 43 8.67 -8.58 8.30
N ASP A 44 8.16 -9.55 7.57
CA ASP A 44 8.75 -9.99 6.32
C ASP A 44 8.84 -8.81 5.36
N VAL A 45 10.06 -8.29 5.18
CA VAL A 45 10.32 -7.19 4.25
C VAL A 45 9.81 -7.54 2.85
N SER A 46 9.82 -8.83 2.50
CA SER A 46 9.21 -9.32 1.26
C SER A 46 7.71 -9.05 1.24
N GLN A 47 6.98 -9.28 2.34
CA GLN A 47 5.55 -8.96 2.46
C GLN A 47 5.31 -7.45 2.45
N TYR A 48 6.15 -6.64 3.08
CA TYR A 48 6.03 -5.19 3.04
C TYR A 48 6.31 -4.63 1.63
N VAL A 49 7.31 -5.16 0.94
CA VAL A 49 7.60 -4.77 -0.45
C VAL A 49 6.51 -5.26 -1.38
N ALA A 50 6.02 -6.49 -1.20
CA ALA A 50 4.89 -7.02 -1.94
C ALA A 50 3.64 -6.19 -1.68
N SER A 51 3.35 -5.80 -0.43
CA SER A 51 2.21 -4.95 -0.11
C SER A 51 2.37 -3.57 -0.72
N VAL A 52 3.56 -2.95 -0.70
CA VAL A 52 3.82 -1.67 -1.39
C VAL A 52 3.68 -1.81 -2.90
N ALA A 53 4.18 -2.90 -3.51
CA ALA A 53 4.06 -3.15 -4.94
C ALA A 53 2.59 -3.37 -5.36
N THR A 54 1.88 -4.24 -4.63
CA THR A 54 0.43 -4.46 -4.79
C THR A 54 -0.35 -3.18 -4.57
N THR A 55 0.04 -2.37 -3.57
CA THR A 55 -0.52 -1.04 -3.35
C THR A 55 -0.28 -0.18 -4.59
N THR A 56 0.95 -0.01 -5.07
CA THR A 56 1.21 0.81 -6.28
C THR A 56 0.44 0.35 -7.53
N ALA A 57 0.20 -0.95 -7.68
CA ALA A 57 -0.52 -1.53 -8.82
C ALA A 57 -2.06 -1.55 -8.65
N ASN A 58 -2.58 -1.57 -7.42
CA ASN A 58 -4.00 -1.64 -7.13
C ASN A 58 -4.51 -0.31 -6.55
N PRO A 59 -5.26 0.49 -7.32
CA PRO A 59 -5.73 1.79 -6.84
C PRO A 59 -6.60 1.70 -5.58
N THR A 60 -7.28 0.57 -5.34
CA THR A 60 -8.11 0.38 -4.14
C THR A 60 -7.22 0.30 -2.90
N ALA A 61 -6.18 -0.53 -2.96
CA ALA A 61 -5.25 -0.70 -1.85
C ALA A 61 -4.48 0.60 -1.55
N ARG A 62 -4.21 1.45 -2.55
CA ARG A 62 -3.60 2.79 -2.34
C ARG A 62 -4.46 3.71 -1.53
N VAL A 63 -5.75 3.77 -1.87
CA VAL A 63 -6.70 4.64 -1.19
C VAL A 63 -6.89 4.16 0.25
N GLU A 64 -7.08 2.86 0.45
CA GLU A 64 -7.19 2.28 1.79
C GLU A 64 -5.95 2.55 2.65
N TYR A 65 -4.76 2.31 2.11
CA TYR A 65 -3.51 2.57 2.81
C TYR A 65 -3.34 4.04 3.20
N ALA A 66 -3.68 4.97 2.29
CA ALA A 66 -3.61 6.39 2.57
C ALA A 66 -4.59 6.82 3.68
N LEU A 67 -5.82 6.30 3.66
CA LEU A 67 -6.82 6.58 4.69
C LEU A 67 -6.41 6.01 6.06
N CYS A 68 -5.84 4.80 6.09
CA CYS A 68 -5.34 4.18 7.33
C CYS A 68 -4.13 4.92 7.92
N ALA A 69 -3.36 5.66 7.11
CA ALA A 69 -2.21 6.44 7.58
C ALA A 69 -2.59 7.82 8.12
N ASP A 70 -3.85 8.25 7.96
CA ASP A 70 -4.34 9.52 8.47
C ASP A 70 -4.69 9.41 9.97
N ALA A 71 -3.94 10.11 10.81
CA ALA A 71 -4.12 10.09 12.26
C ALA A 71 -5.43 10.76 12.72
N LEU A 72 -6.11 11.52 11.86
CA LEU A 72 -7.40 12.14 12.15
C LEU A 72 -8.58 11.21 11.87
N LEU A 73 -8.36 10.09 11.17
CA LEU A 73 -9.40 9.12 10.84
C LEU A 73 -9.29 7.88 11.73
N GLY A 74 -10.39 7.51 12.38
CA GLY A 74 -10.53 6.22 13.03
C GLY A 74 -10.94 5.12 12.04
N ALA A 75 -10.93 3.88 12.52
CA ALA A 75 -11.25 2.72 11.70
C ALA A 75 -12.68 2.75 11.12
N THR A 76 -13.60 3.44 11.80
CA THR A 76 -14.98 3.59 11.34
C THR A 76 -15.07 4.60 10.20
N GLU A 77 -14.41 5.77 10.33
CA GLU A 77 -14.37 6.77 9.27
C GLU A 77 -13.68 6.24 8.01
N VAL A 78 -12.53 5.55 8.17
CA VAL A 78 -11.83 4.91 7.05
C VAL A 78 -12.76 3.95 6.30
N ARG A 79 -13.53 3.14 7.03
CA ARG A 79 -14.48 2.20 6.41
C ARG A 79 -15.58 2.92 5.64
N GLN A 80 -16.14 3.99 6.18
CA GLN A 80 -17.18 4.78 5.51
C GLN A 80 -16.66 5.39 4.21
N VAL A 81 -15.47 6.00 4.23
CA VAL A 81 -14.86 6.60 3.04
C VAL A 81 -14.53 5.52 2.00
N MET A 82 -14.00 4.36 2.44
CA MET A 82 -13.73 3.24 1.55
C MET A 82 -15.00 2.69 0.89
N GLN A 83 -16.11 2.57 1.62
CA GLN A 83 -17.39 2.14 1.04
C GLN A 83 -17.86 3.10 -0.07
N TYR A 84 -17.79 4.41 0.19
CA TYR A 84 -18.13 5.42 -0.83
C TYR A 84 -17.21 5.33 -2.05
N TYR A 85 -15.90 5.21 -1.83
CA TYR A 85 -14.91 5.06 -2.90
C TYR A 85 -15.17 3.81 -3.77
N LEU A 86 -15.46 2.67 -3.13
CA LEU A 86 -15.74 1.42 -3.82
C LEU A 86 -17.02 1.50 -4.66
N ALA A 87 -18.09 2.11 -4.13
CA ALA A 87 -19.33 2.34 -4.87
C ALA A 87 -19.10 3.20 -6.12
N LEU A 88 -18.43 4.34 -5.97
CA LEU A 88 -18.10 5.23 -7.09
C LEU A 88 -17.26 4.53 -8.17
N ARG A 89 -16.37 3.62 -7.75
CA ARG A 89 -15.51 2.88 -8.67
C ARG A 89 -16.25 1.74 -9.37
N ALA A 90 -17.18 1.07 -8.70
CA ALA A 90 -18.03 0.04 -9.30
C ALA A 90 -18.88 0.63 -10.43
N ASP A 91 -19.49 1.80 -10.20
CA ASP A 91 -20.30 2.52 -11.20
C ASP A 91 -19.52 2.92 -12.45
N ARG A 92 -18.19 3.09 -12.33
CA ARG A 92 -17.31 3.54 -13.42
C ARG A 92 -16.49 2.42 -14.05
N LEU A 93 -16.58 1.19 -13.52
CA LEU A 93 -15.90 0.04 -14.11
C LEU A 93 -16.76 -0.47 -15.29
N PRO A 94 -16.31 -0.34 -16.54
CA PRO A 94 -17.04 -0.94 -17.67
C PRO A 94 -16.95 -2.47 -17.54
N GLY A 95 -18.09 -3.13 -17.27
CA GLY A 95 -18.18 -4.59 -17.26
C GLY A 95 -18.80 -5.25 -16.03
N SER A 96 -19.56 -4.55 -15.19
CA SER A 96 -20.51 -5.21 -14.27
C SER A 96 -21.94 -5.07 -14.77
N GLU A 97 -22.22 -5.70 -15.93
CA GLU A 97 -23.61 -5.99 -16.29
C GLU A 97 -24.20 -6.89 -15.21
N PRO A 98 -25.33 -6.54 -14.58
CA PRO A 98 -26.03 -7.45 -13.72
C PRO A 98 -26.51 -8.63 -14.57
N ALA A 99 -26.03 -9.84 -14.26
CA ALA A 99 -26.64 -11.07 -14.76
C ALA A 99 -28.09 -11.13 -14.26
N SER A 100 -29.01 -10.57 -15.03
CA SER A 100 -30.46 -10.60 -14.78
C SER A 100 -31.17 -10.58 -16.12
N GLY A 101 -31.10 -11.72 -16.81
CA GLY A 101 -32.06 -12.11 -17.84
C GLY A 101 -32.86 -13.31 -17.32
N PRO A 102 -34.20 -13.26 -17.29
CA PRO A 102 -35.02 -14.36 -16.80
C PRO A 102 -34.90 -15.55 -17.75
N CYS A 103 -34.55 -16.72 -17.21
CA CYS A 103 -34.67 -17.98 -17.93
C CYS A 103 -36.16 -18.37 -18.00
N HIS A 104 -36.92 -17.66 -18.83
CA HIS A 104 -38.23 -18.09 -19.29
C HIS A 104 -38.03 -18.69 -20.69
N GLN A 105 -37.76 -19.99 -20.73
CA GLN A 105 -37.85 -20.76 -21.96
C GLN A 105 -39.19 -21.50 -21.96
N ALA A 106 -40.13 -20.96 -22.74
CA ALA A 106 -41.26 -21.68 -23.29
C ALA A 106 -40.83 -22.39 -24.59
N ALA A 107 -41.71 -23.29 -25.06
CA ALA A 107 -41.66 -24.11 -26.29
C ALA A 107 -40.93 -25.46 -26.09
N ASN A 108 -41.44 -26.62 -26.53
CA ASN A 108 -42.59 -26.99 -27.37
C ASN A 108 -42.90 -28.46 -27.08
#